data_AF-X1APU9-F1
#
_entry.id   AF-X1APU9-F1
#
_cell.length_a   1.000
_cell.length_b   1.000
_cell.length_c   1.000
_cell.angle_alpha   90.00
_cell.angle_beta   90.00
_cell.angle_gamma   90.00
#
_symmetry.space_group_name_H-M   'P 1'
#
loop_
_entity.id
_entity.type
_entity.pdbx_description
1 polymer ?
#
loop_
_entity_poly.entity_id
_entity_poly.type
_entity_poly.pdbx_seq_one_letter_code
_entity_poly.pdbx_strand_id
1 'polypeptide(L)'
;LNVNELSNAVKQIILPGEKITVQVIKEGKEEDQGIAYLDDGTMIVVENGKKLVGETVNVEVKGFLQTPAGRMIFTKLLKENQKRFFNKR
;
A
#
# COMPACT_ATOMS: atom_id res chain seq x y z
N LEU A 1 -10.11 23.87 -25.30
CA LEU A 1 -10.62 23.04 -24.19
C LEU A 1 -10.43 21.59 -24.62
N ASN A 2 -9.52 20.86 -23.96
CA ASN A 2 -9.08 19.53 -24.42
C ASN A 2 -9.98 18.45 -23.79
N VAL A 3 -10.66 17.66 -24.62
CA VAL A 3 -11.65 16.65 -24.22
C VAL A 3 -10.99 15.44 -23.51
N ASN A 4 -9.67 15.45 -23.35
CA ASN A 4 -8.91 14.42 -22.64
C ASN A 4 -8.96 14.51 -21.10
N GLU A 5 -9.43 15.61 -20.52
CA GLU A 5 -9.41 15.79 -19.05
C GLU A 5 -10.62 15.16 -18.33
N LEU A 6 -11.69 14.80 -19.05
CA LEU A 6 -12.93 14.25 -18.47
C LEU A 6 -12.93 12.72 -18.30
N SER A 7 -12.04 11.99 -18.98
CA SER A 7 -12.04 10.51 -18.96
C SER A 7 -11.36 9.86 -17.74
N ASN A 8 -10.87 10.64 -16.77
CA ASN A 8 -10.20 10.10 -15.58
C ASN A 8 -11.12 9.89 -14.36
N ALA A 9 -12.43 10.16 -14.49
CA ALA A 9 -13.28 10.52 -13.35
C ALA A 9 -13.82 9.38 -12.46
N VAL A 10 -13.32 8.14 -12.56
CA VAL A 10 -13.64 7.09 -11.57
C VAL A 10 -12.38 6.30 -11.17
N LYS A 11 -11.26 6.99 -10.96
CA LYS A 11 -10.09 6.38 -10.31
C LYS A 11 -10.34 6.31 -8.81
N GLN A 12 -10.21 5.13 -8.19
CA GLN A 12 -10.25 5.00 -6.73
C GLN A 12 -9.22 5.96 -6.11
N ILE A 13 -9.71 6.95 -5.36
CA ILE A 13 -8.88 7.99 -4.76
C ILE A 13 -8.49 7.50 -3.36
N ILE A 14 -7.35 6.81 -3.28
CA ILE A 14 -6.73 6.54 -1.97
C ILE A 14 -6.00 7.79 -1.49
N LEU A 15 -6.37 8.28 -0.30
CA LEU A 15 -5.83 9.51 0.30
C LEU A 15 -4.87 9.24 1.46
N PRO A 16 -3.90 10.13 1.74
CA PRO A 16 -3.13 10.08 2.97
C PRO A 16 -4.03 10.07 4.22
N GLY A 17 -3.70 9.22 5.20
CA GLY A 17 -4.48 9.00 6.42
C GLY A 17 -5.55 7.92 6.28
N GLU A 18 -5.85 7.47 5.07
CA GLU A 18 -6.81 6.38 4.85
C GLU A 18 -6.25 5.06 5.37
N LYS A 19 -7.12 4.28 6.01
CA LYS A 19 -6.78 2.97 6.55
C LYS A 19 -7.32 1.91 5.62
N ILE A 20 -6.42 1.06 5.13
CA ILE A 20 -6.75 -0.01 4.19
C ILE A 20 -6.17 -1.33 4.69
N THR A 21 -6.80 -2.42 4.28
CA THR A 21 -6.33 -3.77 4.58
C THR A 21 -5.68 -4.34 3.32
N VAL A 22 -4.45 -4.81 3.42
CA VAL A 22 -3.68 -5.35 2.29
C VAL A 22 -3.00 -6.64 2.67
N GLN A 23 -2.89 -7.57 1.72
CA GLN A 23 -2.05 -8.75 1.89
C GLN A 23 -0.65 -8.44 1.37
N VAL A 24 0.37 -8.65 2.21
CA VAL A 24 1.75 -8.50 1.76
C VAL A 24 2.10 -9.71 0.91
N ILE A 25 2.40 -9.48 -0.38
CA ILE A 25 2.61 -10.55 -1.35
C ILE A 25 4.10 -10.94 -1.44
N LYS A 26 5.00 -9.97 -1.29
CA LYS A 26 6.45 -10.18 -1.40
C LYS A 26 7.26 -9.14 -0.65
N GLU A 27 8.56 -9.38 -0.53
CA GLU A 27 9.52 -8.41 0.00
C GLU A 27 9.70 -7.21 -0.94
N GLY A 28 9.91 -6.04 -0.37
CA GLY A 28 10.20 -4.80 -1.10
C GLY A 28 11.67 -4.64 -1.43
N LYS A 29 11.99 -3.48 -2.01
CA LYS A 29 13.36 -3.18 -2.43
C LYS A 29 14.27 -2.91 -1.23
N GLU A 30 13.77 -2.20 -0.24
CA GLU A 30 14.49 -1.91 1.01
C GLU A 30 14.31 -3.04 2.03
N GLU A 31 15.28 -3.22 2.93
CA GLU A 31 15.36 -4.38 3.83
C GLU A 31 14.12 -4.59 4.72
N ASP A 32 13.35 -3.55 5.02
CA ASP A 32 12.16 -3.65 5.87
C ASP A 32 10.84 -3.52 5.11
N GLN A 33 10.87 -3.41 3.78
CA GLN A 33 9.65 -3.19 3.00
C GLN A 33 8.93 -4.50 2.66
N GLY A 34 7.60 -4.44 2.68
CA GLY A 34 6.73 -5.39 2.02
C GLY A 34 6.02 -4.73 0.84
N ILE A 35 5.62 -5.53 -0.14
CA ILE A 35 4.87 -5.08 -1.32
C ILE A 35 3.52 -5.79 -1.36
N ALA A 36 2.49 -4.99 -1.55
CA ALA A 36 1.14 -5.42 -1.91
C ALA A 36 0.74 -4.76 -3.23
N TYR A 37 -0.33 -5.26 -3.84
CA TYR A 37 -0.90 -4.68 -5.05
C TYR A 37 -2.41 -4.54 -4.86
N LEU A 38 -2.97 -3.49 -5.44
CA LEU A 38 -4.41 -3.41 -5.69
C LEU A 38 -4.76 -4.14 -6.98
N ASP A 39 -6.06 -4.41 -7.16
CA ASP A 39 -6.59 -5.09 -8.35
C ASP A 39 -6.31 -4.32 -9.65
N ASP A 40 -6.15 -2.99 -9.57
CA ASP A 40 -5.83 -2.12 -10.70
C ASP A 40 -4.32 -2.07 -11.04
N GLY A 41 -3.50 -2.83 -10.31
CA GLY A 41 -2.05 -2.87 -10.48
C GLY A 41 -1.28 -1.78 -9.73
N THR A 42 -1.95 -0.93 -8.95
CA THR A 42 -1.29 0.05 -8.08
C THR A 42 -0.42 -0.68 -7.05
N MET A 43 0.86 -0.32 -7.00
CA MET A 43 1.80 -0.93 -6.06
C MET A 43 1.70 -0.25 -4.70
N ILE A 44 1.50 -1.03 -3.65
CA ILE A 44 1.46 -0.57 -2.27
C ILE A 44 2.75 -1.01 -1.56
N VAL A 45 3.53 -0.03 -1.11
CA VAL A 45 4.72 -0.23 -0.30
C VAL A 45 4.31 -0.16 1.18
N VAL A 46 4.56 -1.25 1.90
CA VAL A 46 4.28 -1.40 3.33
C VAL A 46 5.59 -1.31 4.10
N GLU A 47 5.77 -0.23 4.87
CA GLU A 47 6.91 -0.06 5.76
C GLU A 47 6.90 -1.09 6.89
N ASN A 48 8.05 -1.70 7.19
CA ASN A 48 8.20 -2.84 8.11
C ASN A 48 7.38 -4.08 7.70
N GLY A 49 7.01 -4.19 6.41
CA GLY A 49 6.16 -5.26 5.87
C GLY A 49 6.88 -6.56 5.55
N LYS A 50 8.23 -6.59 5.47
CA LYS A 50 8.99 -7.78 5.06
C LYS A 50 8.64 -9.04 5.87
N LYS A 51 8.55 -8.90 7.19
CA LYS A 51 8.26 -10.03 8.10
C LYS A 51 6.81 -10.50 8.06
N LEU A 52 5.96 -9.79 7.33
CA LEU A 52 4.53 -10.03 7.22
C LEU A 52 4.14 -10.52 5.82
N VAL A 53 5.12 -10.92 5.00
CA VAL A 53 4.86 -11.56 3.70
C VAL A 53 3.98 -12.79 3.90
N GLY A 54 2.90 -12.87 3.12
CA GLY A 54 1.83 -13.86 3.24
C GLY A 54 0.71 -13.47 4.20
N GLU A 55 0.92 -12.50 5.09
CA GLU A 55 -0.08 -12.04 6.05
C GLU A 55 -0.92 -10.87 5.52
N THR A 56 -2.17 -10.80 5.98
CA THR A 56 -3.07 -9.66 5.74
C THR A 56 -2.97 -8.68 6.89
N VAL A 57 -2.67 -7.42 6.59
CA VAL A 57 -2.32 -6.39 7.56
C VAL A 57 -3.11 -5.12 7.32
N ASN A 58 -3.43 -4.40 8.39
CA ASN A 58 -4.06 -3.09 8.31
C ASN A 58 -3.00 -1.99 8.24
N VAL A 59 -3.02 -1.17 7.20
CA VAL A 59 -2.04 -0.11 6.97
C VAL A 59 -2.70 1.25 6.86
N GLU A 60 -1.95 2.30 7.15
CA GLU A 60 -2.36 3.68 6.94
C GLU A 60 -1.53 4.29 5.82
N VAL A 61 -2.20 4.92 4.87
CA VAL A 61 -1.57 5.56 3.73
C VAL A 61 -0.82 6.81 4.19
N LYS A 62 0.48 6.85 3.92
CA LYS A 62 1.31 8.05 4.13
C LYS A 62 1.28 8.99 2.94
N GLY A 63 1.18 8.45 1.73
CA GLY A 63 1.22 9.21 0.50
C GLY A 63 1.24 8.32 -0.72
N PHE A 64 1.31 8.93 -1.90
CA PHE A 64 1.45 8.22 -3.16
C PHE A 64 2.39 8.97 -4.10
N LEU A 65 3.01 8.24 -5.01
CA LEU A 65 3.80 8.76 -6.11
C LEU A 65 3.14 8.30 -7.42
N GLN A 66 2.82 9.25 -8.28
CA GLN A 66 2.37 8.96 -9.64
C GLN A 66 3.56 9.14 -10.60
N THR A 67 3.83 8.12 -11.40
CA THR A 67 4.81 8.17 -12.49
C THR A 67 4.14 7.77 -13.80
N PRO A 68 4.75 8.03 -14.98
CA PRO A 68 4.24 7.51 -16.25
C PRO A 68 4.13 5.99 -16.29
N ALA A 69 4.96 5.27 -15.52
CA ALA A 69 4.95 3.81 -15.45
C ALA A 69 3.87 3.24 -14.51
N GLY A 70 3.22 4.08 -13.69
CA GLY A 70 2.18 3.64 -12.77
C GLY A 70 2.09 4.47 -11.49
N ARG A 71 1.19 4.03 -10.61
CA ARG A 71 0.94 4.61 -9.29
C ARG A 71 1.55 3.75 -8.20
N MET A 72 2.19 4.40 -7.25
CA MET A 72 2.75 3.77 -6.05
C MET A 72 2.16 4.42 -4.81
N ILE A 73 1.77 3.64 -3.82
CA ILE A 73 1.23 4.13 -2.54
C ILE A 73 2.18 3.71 -1.43
N PHE A 74 2.54 4.64 -0.56
CA PHE A 74 3.37 4.39 0.60
C PHE A 74 2.51 4.30 1.85
N THR A 75 2.72 3.28 2.65
CA THR A 75 1.90 2.99 3.84
C THR A 75 2.76 2.63 5.04
N LYS A 76 2.19 2.81 6.24
CA LYS A 76 2.76 2.33 7.50
C LYS A 76 1.84 1.31 8.16
N LEU A 77 2.41 0.35 8.86
CA LEU A 77 1.62 -0.60 9.66
C LEU A 77 0.90 0.12 10.80
N LEU A 78 -0.39 -0.20 10.98
CA LEU A 78 -1.14 0.21 12.18
C LEU A 78 -0.66 -0.58 13.41
N LYS A 79 -0.76 0.05 14.60
CA LYS A 79 -0.30 -0.52 15.88
C LYS A 79 -0.89 -1.89 16.22
N GLU A 80 -2.09 -2.19 15.72
CA GLU A 80 -2.78 -3.46 15.95
C GLU A 80 -2.02 -4.67 15.36
N ASN A 81 -1.35 -4.48 14.21
CA ASN A 81 -0.55 -5.55 13.60
C ASN A 81 0.70 -5.88 14.43
N GLN A 82 1.27 -4.91 15.13
CA GLN A 82 2.48 -5.12 15.95
C GLN A 82 2.20 -6.05 17.14
N LYS A 83 1.00 -5.98 17.74
CA LYS A 83 0.61 -6.89 18.82
C LYS A 83 0.52 -8.34 18.37
N ARG A 84 -0.03 -8.58 17.17
CA ARG A 84 -0.08 -9.93 16.58
C ARG A 84 1.30 -10.51 16.33
N PHE A 85 2.25 -9.69 15.89
CA PHE A 85 3.63 -10.12 15.67
C PHE A 85 4.34 -10.51 16.97
N PHE A 86 4.15 -9.75 18.05
CA PHE A 86 4.79 -10.04 19.34
C PHE A 86 4.23 -11.27 20.06
N ASN A 87 2.97 -11.65 19.82
CA ASN A 87 2.32 -12.77 20.50
C ASN A 87 2.56 -14.15 19.88
N LYS A 88 3.35 -14.24 18.80
CA LYS A 88 3.60 -15.49 18.05
C LYS A 88 4.84 -16.27 18.54
N ARG A 89 5.24 -16.08 19.80
CA ARG A 89 6.36 -16.78 20.45
C ARG A 89 5.88 -17.63 21.62
#